data_AF-A0A1F5PKW9-F1
#
_entry.id   AF-A0A1F5PKW9-F1
#
_cell.length_a   1.000
_cell.length_b   1.000
_cell.length_c   1.000
_cell.angle_alpha   90.00
_cell.angle_beta   90.00
_cell.angle_gamma   90.00
#
_symmetry.space_group_name_H-M   'P 1'
#
loop_
_entity.id
_entity.type
_entity.pdbx_description
1 polymer ?
#
loop_
_entity_poly.entity_id
_entity_poly.type
_entity_poly.pdbx_seq_one_letter_code
_entity_poly.pdbx_strand_id
1 'polypeptide(L)'
;MKWRVHCSFHFVDRAADLPIYNYDFEESDLKKAHRRILTYVKTRTAKLGRVRGKWFCLLVAMPYLPSGKVLNGEKMVCLKHDCSDRRIMKATDPDQAFVYG
;
A
#
# COMPACT_ATOMS: atom_id res chain seq x y z
N MET A 1 1.80 -18.41 -2.85
CA MET A 1 0.57 -17.92 -2.20
C MET A 1 0.09 -16.73 -3.01
N LYS A 2 -1.21 -16.62 -3.29
CA LYS A 2 -1.73 -15.47 -4.04
C LYS A 2 -1.86 -14.28 -3.08
N TRP A 3 -1.49 -13.10 -3.53
CA TRP A 3 -1.56 -11.82 -2.81
C TRP A 3 -2.45 -10.85 -3.57
N ARG A 4 -3.19 -10.03 -2.83
CA ARG A 4 -3.92 -8.87 -3.34
C ARG A 4 -3.37 -7.62 -2.68
N VAL A 5 -3.06 -6.63 -3.50
CA VAL A 5 -2.63 -5.29 -3.08
C VAL A 5 -3.65 -4.29 -3.59
N HIS A 6 -4.15 -3.48 -2.69
CA HIS A 6 -4.98 -2.31 -2.95
C HIS A 6 -4.19 -1.07 -2.52
N CYS A 7 -3.98 -0.14 -3.43
CA CYS A 7 -3.25 1.10 -3.19
C CYS A 7 -4.11 2.25 -3.71
N SER A 8 -4.53 3.13 -2.82
CA SER A 8 -5.42 4.25 -3.11
C SER A 8 -4.83 5.54 -2.57
N PHE A 9 -5.24 6.65 -3.17
CA PHE A 9 -4.76 7.97 -2.83
C PHE A 9 -5.97 8.89 -2.67
N HIS A 10 -5.93 9.75 -1.66
CA HIS A 10 -7.08 10.60 -1.32
C HIS A 10 -6.60 11.98 -0.92
N PHE A 11 -7.28 13.01 -1.41
CA PHE A 11 -7.06 14.36 -0.88
C PHE A 11 -7.57 14.44 0.56
N VAL A 12 -6.85 15.15 1.41
CA VAL A 12 -7.30 15.43 2.80
C VAL A 12 -8.41 16.49 2.78
N ASP A 13 -8.25 17.49 1.93
CA ASP A 13 -9.06 18.72 1.97
C ASP A 13 -10.17 18.75 0.90
N ARG A 14 -10.32 17.68 0.11
CA ARG A 14 -11.28 17.60 -1.00
C ARG A 14 -11.91 16.22 -1.07
N ALA A 15 -13.21 16.17 -1.33
CA ALA A 15 -13.92 14.93 -1.67
C ALA A 15 -13.65 14.53 -3.13
N ALA A 16 -12.37 14.39 -3.48
CA ALA A 16 -11.91 13.92 -4.78
C ALA A 16 -10.94 12.77 -4.55
N ASP A 17 -11.29 11.60 -5.06
CA ASP A 17 -10.40 10.44 -5.02
C ASP A 17 -9.36 10.56 -6.13
N LEU A 18 -8.10 10.30 -5.76
CA LEU A 18 -7.01 10.12 -6.70
C LEU A 18 -7.03 8.66 -7.21
N PRO A 19 -6.18 8.30 -8.20
CA PRO A 19 -6.21 6.98 -8.80
C PRO A 19 -6.14 5.83 -7.78
N ILE A 20 -6.96 4.82 -8.02
CA ILE A 20 -6.95 3.55 -7.27
C ILE A 20 -6.23 2.51 -8.10
N TYR A 21 -5.32 1.78 -7.47
CA TYR A 21 -4.54 0.73 -8.11
C TYR A 21 -4.71 -0.60 -7.38
N ASN A 22 -5.04 -1.64 -8.15
CA ASN A 22 -5.10 -3.02 -7.67
C ASN A 22 -3.98 -3.84 -8.30
N TYR A 23 -3.43 -4.79 -7.55
CA TYR A 23 -2.40 -5.70 -8.04
C TYR A 23 -2.49 -7.06 -7.36
N ASP A 24 -2.76 -8.09 -8.15
CA ASP A 24 -2.73 -9.47 -7.71
C ASP A 24 -1.43 -10.13 -8.20
N PHE A 25 -0.76 -10.89 -7.33
CA PHE A 25 0.45 -11.64 -7.70
C PHE A 25 0.61 -12.92 -6.87
N GLU A 26 1.49 -13.82 -7.30
CA GLU A 26 1.85 -15.01 -6.53
C GLU A 26 3.26 -14.91 -5.99
N GLU A 27 3.41 -15.19 -4.69
CA GLU A 27 4.69 -15.30 -4.00
C GLU A 27 4.51 -16.13 -2.73
N SER A 28 5.41 -17.07 -2.45
CA SER A 28 5.37 -17.90 -1.24
C SER A 28 6.29 -17.37 -0.14
N ASP A 29 7.37 -16.68 -0.52
CA ASP A 29 8.32 -16.09 0.41
C ASP A 29 7.84 -14.71 0.89
N LEU A 30 7.64 -14.57 2.20
CA LEU A 30 7.14 -13.34 2.82
C LEU A 30 8.04 -12.13 2.55
N LYS A 31 9.36 -12.28 2.63
CA LYS A 31 10.32 -11.18 2.40
C LYS A 31 10.26 -10.72 0.95
N LYS A 32 10.15 -11.66 0.00
CA LYS A 32 9.98 -11.33 -1.43
C LYS A 32 8.63 -10.66 -1.69
N ALA A 33 7.56 -11.12 -1.06
CA ALA A 33 6.23 -10.52 -1.18
C ALA A 33 6.25 -9.06 -0.71
N HIS A 34 6.81 -8.80 0.48
CA HIS A 34 6.95 -7.45 1.05
C HIS A 34 7.77 -6.53 0.14
N ARG A 35 8.91 -7.00 -0.39
CA ARG A 35 9.74 -6.23 -1.32
C ARG A 35 8.98 -5.88 -2.61
N ARG A 36 8.16 -6.79 -3.12
CA ARG A 36 7.35 -6.59 -4.33
C ARG A 36 6.23 -5.58 -4.09
N ILE A 37 5.53 -5.68 -2.96
CA ILE A 37 4.51 -4.71 -2.51
C ILE A 37 5.14 -3.32 -2.39
N LEU A 38 6.29 -3.20 -1.72
CA LEU A 38 7.01 -1.94 -1.55
C LEU A 38 7.37 -1.31 -2.91
N THR A 39 7.87 -2.12 -3.84
CA THR A 39 8.26 -1.68 -5.18
C THR A 39 7.03 -1.15 -5.93
N TYR A 40 5.92 -1.89 -5.86
CA TYR A 40 4.67 -1.48 -6.49
C TYR A 40 4.18 -0.12 -5.97
N VAL A 41 4.13 0.07 -4.65
CA VAL A 41 3.67 1.33 -4.03
C VAL A 41 4.57 2.49 -4.41
N LYS A 42 5.91 2.30 -4.39
CA LYS A 42 6.87 3.32 -4.85
C LYS A 42 6.62 3.71 -6.30
N THR A 43 6.43 2.73 -7.19
CA THR A 43 6.15 3.01 -8.61
C THR A 43 4.84 3.76 -8.81
N ARG A 44 3.76 3.40 -8.10
CA ARG A 44 2.46 4.10 -8.22
C ARG A 44 2.53 5.51 -7.63
N THR A 45 3.17 5.67 -6.47
CA THR A 45 3.38 6.98 -5.86
C THR A 45 4.20 7.90 -6.76
N ALA A 46 5.26 7.37 -7.39
CA ALA A 46 6.06 8.15 -8.35
C ALA A 46 5.25 8.60 -9.58
N LYS A 47 4.33 7.76 -10.06
CA LYS A 47 3.45 8.08 -11.20
C LYS A 47 2.45 9.19 -10.92
N LEU A 48 2.09 9.45 -9.67
CA LEU A 48 1.23 10.59 -9.32
C LEU A 48 1.91 11.94 -9.60
N GLY A 49 3.25 11.98 -9.63
CA GLY A 49 3.99 13.20 -9.89
C GLY A 49 3.75 14.28 -8.84
N ARG A 50 3.74 15.54 -9.25
CA ARG A 50 3.52 16.70 -8.37
C ARG A 50 2.02 16.99 -8.25
N VAL A 51 1.32 16.22 -7.43
CA VAL A 51 -0.04 16.55 -7.00
C VAL A 51 0.01 17.70 -6.00
N ARG A 52 -0.67 18.82 -6.29
CA ARG A 52 -0.80 19.98 -5.39
C ARG A 52 -1.83 19.72 -4.29
N GLY A 53 -1.51 20.01 -3.04
CA GLY A 53 -2.36 19.87 -1.86
C GLY A 53 -1.87 18.80 -0.88
N LYS A 54 -2.64 18.63 0.21
CA LYS A 54 -2.44 17.53 1.17
C LYS A 54 -3.22 16.32 0.71
N TRP A 55 -2.58 15.16 0.70
CA TRP A 55 -3.19 13.90 0.32
C TRP A 55 -2.58 12.78 1.16
N PHE A 56 -3.27 11.66 1.31
CA PHE A 56 -2.72 10.47 1.96
C PHE A 56 -2.78 9.27 1.02
N CYS A 57 -1.84 8.35 1.20
CA CYS A 57 -1.85 7.04 0.57
C CYS A 57 -2.43 6.02 1.55
N LEU A 58 -3.33 5.16 1.07
CA LEU A 58 -3.82 4.00 1.77
C LEU A 58 -3.42 2.73 0.99
N LEU A 59 -2.61 1.91 1.63
CA LEU A 59 -2.16 0.61 1.15
C LEU A 59 -2.77 -0.48 2.03
N VAL A 60 -3.37 -1.46 1.38
CA VAL A 60 -3.80 -2.72 2.00
C VAL A 60 -3.28 -3.86 1.13
N ALA A 61 -2.38 -4.67 1.68
CA ALA A 61 -1.91 -5.88 1.03
C ALA A 61 -2.13 -7.09 1.93
N MET A 62 -2.78 -8.11 1.38
CA MET A 62 -3.09 -9.34 2.11
C MET A 62 -2.99 -10.56 1.20
N PRO A 63 -2.56 -11.72 1.73
CA PRO A 63 -2.65 -12.97 1.00
C PRO A 63 -4.11 -13.41 0.88
N TYR A 64 -4.45 -14.02 -0.25
CA TYR A 64 -5.70 -14.75 -0.39
C TYR A 64 -5.67 -15.93 0.58
N LEU A 65 -6.62 -15.94 1.51
CA LEU A 65 -6.83 -17.08 2.39
C LEU A 65 -7.96 -17.95 1.85
N PRO A 66 -7.81 -19.29 1.92
CA PRO A 66 -8.94 -20.20 1.78
C PRO A 66 -10.02 -19.86 2.82
N SER A 67 -11.29 -20.07 2.48
CA SER A 67 -12.43 -19.82 3.40
C SER A 67 -12.23 -20.53 4.74
N GLY A 68 -12.53 -19.86 5.84
CA GLY A 68 -12.45 -20.43 7.20
C GLY A 68 -11.10 -20.31 7.89
N LYS A 69 -10.09 -19.65 7.28
CA LYS A 69 -8.82 -19.33 7.94
C LYS A 69 -8.80 -17.86 8.39
N VAL A 70 -8.38 -17.62 9.64
CA VAL A 70 -8.15 -16.27 10.18
C VAL A 70 -6.83 -15.73 9.64
N LEU A 71 -6.82 -14.47 9.24
CA LEU A 71 -5.62 -13.79 8.77
C LEU A 71 -4.72 -13.48 9.96
N ASN A 72 -3.51 -14.02 9.96
CA ASN A 72 -2.49 -13.61 10.93
C ASN A 72 -2.13 -12.15 10.61
N GLY A 73 -2.23 -11.25 11.60
CA GLY A 73 -1.89 -9.84 11.46
C GLY A 73 -0.47 -9.60 10.95
N GLU A 74 0.46 -10.52 11.21
CA GLU A 74 1.83 -10.48 10.66
C GLU A 74 1.90 -10.66 9.13
N LYS A 75 0.84 -11.17 8.51
CA LYS A 75 0.75 -11.41 7.05
C LYS A 75 -0.01 -10.31 6.32
N MET A 76 -0.45 -9.28 7.04
CA MET A 76 -1.14 -8.12 6.49
C MET A 76 -0.18 -6.93 6.48
N VAL A 77 -0.16 -6.20 5.37
CA VAL A 77 0.54 -4.91 5.30
C VAL A 77 -0.51 -3.84 5.08
N CYS A 78 -0.77 -3.05 6.12
CA CYS A 78 -1.60 -1.86 6.07
C CYS A 78 -0.69 -0.64 6.21
N LEU A 79 -0.89 0.39 5.39
CA LEU A 79 -0.18 1.66 5.55
C LEU A 79 -1.11 2.81 5.22
N LYS A 80 -1.21 3.76 6.15
CA LYS A 80 -1.75 5.09 5.90
C LYS A 80 -0.62 6.09 6.10
N HIS A 81 -0.29 6.85 5.06
CA HIS A 81 0.79 7.83 5.14
C HIS A 81 0.36 9.16 4.54
N ASP A 82 0.51 10.22 5.33
CA ASP A 82 0.22 11.58 4.91
C ASP A 82 1.34 12.11 4.01
N CYS A 83 0.95 12.66 2.87
CA CYS A 83 1.82 13.25 1.88
C CYS A 83 1.41 14.71 1.63
N SER A 84 2.39 15.52 1.25
CA SER A 84 2.18 16.92 0.84
C SER A 84 3.10 17.25 -0.33
N ASP A 85 2.86 18.41 -0.96
CA ASP A 85 3.56 18.98 -2.14
C ASP A 85 5.07 18.74 -2.27
N ARG A 86 5.76 18.39 -1.18
CA ARG A 86 7.23 18.26 -1.12
C ARG A 86 7.74 16.90 -0.63
N ARG A 87 6.88 15.94 -0.26
CA ARG A 87 7.32 14.64 0.29
C ARG A 87 6.78 13.48 -0.55
N ILE A 88 7.64 12.95 -1.43
CA ILE A 88 7.46 11.60 -1.98
C ILE A 88 7.65 10.62 -0.83
N MET A 89 6.73 9.67 -0.69
CA MET A 89 6.78 8.61 0.31
C MET A 89 8.14 7.91 0.27
N LYS A 90 8.97 8.14 1.29
CA LYS A 90 10.17 7.34 1.55
C LYS A 90 9.73 6.12 2.33
N ALA A 91 9.11 5.15 1.65
CA ALA A 91 8.89 3.84 2.24
C ALA A 91 10.25 3.12 2.32
N THR A 92 10.95 3.29 3.43
CA THR A 92 12.30 2.74 3.64
C THR A 92 12.26 1.27 4.07
N ASP A 93 11.18 0.82 4.69
CA ASP A 93 11.00 -0.57 5.10
C ASP A 93 9.50 -0.92 5.26
N PRO A 94 8.95 -1.90 4.52
CA PRO A 94 7.59 -2.37 4.72
C PRO A 94 7.40 -3.10 6.06
N ASP A 95 8.46 -3.62 6.69
CA ASP A 95 8.38 -4.26 8.00
C ASP A 95 8.19 -3.21 9.13
N GLN A 96 8.53 -1.94 8.88
CA GLN A 96 8.23 -0.79 9.75
C GLN A 96 6.96 -0.04 9.34
N ALA A 97 6.32 -0.41 8.22
CA ALA A 97 5.05 0.15 7.82
C ALA A 97 3.95 -0.42 8.73
N PHE A 98 3.67 0.32 9.79
CA PHE A 98 2.76 -0.05 10.88
C PHE A 98 1.45 -0.66 10.42
N VAL A 99 1.18 -1.87 10.93
CA VAL A 99 -0.16 -2.44 11.02
C VAL A 99 -1.03 -1.49 11.86
N TYR A 100 -1.96 -0.80 11.21
CA TYR A 100 -3.11 -0.20 11.89
C TYR A 100 -4.26 -1.21 11.75
N GLY A 101 -4.63 -1.83 12.87
CA GLY A 101 -5.69 -2.85 12.97
C GLY A 101 -5.19 -4.11 13.64
#